data_AF-A0A3Q3MCJ7-F1
#
_entry.id   AF-A0A3Q3MCJ7-F1
#
_cell.length_a   1.000
_cell.length_b   1.000
_cell.length_c   1.000
_cell.angle_alpha   90.00
_cell.angle_beta   90.00
_cell.angle_gamma   90.00
#
_symmetry.space_group_name_H-M   'P 1'
#
loop_
_entity.id
_entity.type
_entity.pdbx_description
1 polymer ?
#
loop_
_entity_poly.entity_id
_entity_poly.type
_entity_poly.pdbx_seq_one_letter_code
_entity_poly.pdbx_strand_id
1 'polypeptide(L)'
;MDLDSILSQLNTADEEESEKLLLQYNRENSLTFKFEQREETLRSKLCQSVLTVLGRQVRPSCQKTCLETLRILSRDKHVLSPVATREGMLILGRMAKLQTGEEAGDNQKNSQGDSRSDEEERVVVEALKCLCNVVFNSPAAQQVSVEVELAQVFVITCVQPAHGATRSACSHCAFFSCCLP
;
A
#
# COMPACT_ATOMS: atom_id res chain seq x y z
N MET A 1 -5.11 -2.36 21.82
CA MET A 1 -4.32 -1.18 22.24
C MET A 1 -5.10 0.08 21.94
N ASP A 2 -4.92 1.10 22.77
CA ASP A 2 -5.51 2.42 22.54
C ASP A 2 -4.81 3.15 21.39
N LEU A 3 -5.58 3.84 20.54
CA LEU A 3 -5.08 4.44 19.31
C LEU A 3 -4.22 5.68 19.56
N ASP A 4 -4.54 6.48 20.57
CA ASP A 4 -3.71 7.62 20.99
C ASP A 4 -2.32 7.15 21.47
N SER A 5 -2.27 6.03 22.19
CA SER A 5 -1.01 5.41 22.60
C SER A 5 -0.16 4.95 21.41
N ILE A 6 -0.79 4.34 20.38
CA ILE A 6 -0.08 3.95 19.14
C ILE A 6 0.50 5.18 18.45
N LEU A 7 -0.31 6.22 18.25
CA LEU A 7 0.12 7.44 17.56
C LEU A 7 1.26 8.15 18.28
N SER A 8 1.20 8.22 19.61
CA SER A 8 2.24 8.85 20.43
C SER A 8 3.59 8.16 20.27
N GLN A 9 3.59 6.82 20.26
CA GLN A 9 4.81 6.03 20.11
C GLN A 9 5.33 6.04 18.67
N LEU A 10 4.45 5.94 17.66
CA LEU A 10 4.83 5.86 16.25
C LEU A 10 5.58 7.11 15.75
N ASN A 11 5.38 8.26 16.40
CA ASN A 11 6.08 9.51 16.04
C ASN A 11 7.59 9.48 16.33
N THR A 12 8.01 8.75 17.36
CA THR A 12 9.43 8.64 17.78
C THR A 12 10.03 7.28 17.51
N ALA A 13 9.20 6.29 17.19
CA ALA A 13 9.60 4.91 16.98
C ALA A 13 10.61 4.77 15.83
N ASP A 14 11.58 3.89 16.04
CA ASP A 14 12.39 3.37 14.93
C ASP A 14 11.58 2.38 14.07
N GLU A 15 12.23 1.79 13.08
CA GLU A 15 11.59 0.84 12.16
C GLU A 15 11.04 -0.40 12.88
N GLU A 16 11.80 -0.99 13.80
CA GLU A 16 11.43 -2.22 14.49
C GLU A 16 10.29 -1.98 15.48
N GLU A 17 10.35 -0.87 16.20
CA GLU A 17 9.29 -0.42 17.09
C GLU A 17 8.00 -0.12 16.32
N SER A 18 8.10 0.57 15.19
CA SER A 18 6.97 0.84 14.30
C SER A 18 6.32 -0.45 13.82
N GLU A 19 7.12 -1.43 13.38
CA GLU A 19 6.62 -2.73 12.92
C GLU A 19 5.87 -3.47 14.04
N LYS A 20 6.41 -3.50 15.27
CA LYS A 20 5.76 -4.17 16.42
C LYS A 20 4.42 -3.54 16.78
N LEU A 21 4.36 -2.20 16.84
CA LEU A 21 3.14 -1.45 17.17
C LEU A 21 2.03 -1.72 16.14
N LEU A 22 2.38 -1.61 14.86
CA LEU A 22 1.44 -1.80 13.77
C LEU A 22 1.01 -3.26 13.62
N LEU A 23 1.90 -4.22 13.86
CA LEU A 23 1.56 -5.64 13.87
C LEU A 23 0.50 -5.97 14.93
N GLN A 24 0.64 -5.40 16.13
CA GLN A 24 -0.34 -5.57 17.20
C GLN A 24 -1.68 -4.91 16.82
N TYR A 25 -1.67 -3.70 16.25
CA TYR A 25 -2.88 -3.06 15.74
C TYR A 25 -3.58 -3.92 14.68
N ASN A 26 -2.82 -4.49 13.73
CA ASN A 26 -3.35 -5.32 12.65
C ASN A 26 -4.01 -6.59 13.18
N ARG A 27 -3.41 -7.25 14.18
CA ARG A 27 -3.99 -8.45 14.81
C ARG A 27 -5.36 -8.15 15.42
N GLU A 28 -5.47 -7.05 16.13
CA GLU A 28 -6.70 -6.63 16.79
C GLU A 28 -7.79 -6.18 15.81
N ASN A 29 -7.41 -5.58 14.68
CA ASN A 29 -8.35 -4.93 13.75
C ASN A 29 -8.52 -5.64 12.39
N SER A 30 -7.88 -6.78 12.17
CA SER A 30 -7.91 -7.51 10.88
C SER A 30 -9.32 -7.83 10.38
N LEU A 31 -10.26 -8.07 11.31
CA LEU A 31 -11.68 -8.38 11.06
C LEU A 31 -12.62 -7.19 11.32
N THR A 32 -12.09 -5.98 11.52
CA THR A 32 -12.89 -4.78 11.72
C THR A 32 -13.43 -4.28 10.38
N PHE A 33 -14.76 -4.18 10.27
CA PHE A 33 -15.47 -3.64 9.10
C PHE A 33 -16.39 -2.46 9.44
N LYS A 34 -16.56 -2.17 10.73
CA LYS A 34 -17.32 -1.02 11.23
C LYS A 34 -16.43 -0.27 12.19
N PHE A 35 -16.36 1.04 12.02
CA PHE A 35 -15.51 1.89 12.82
C PHE A 35 -16.35 2.94 13.54
N GLU A 36 -15.92 3.28 14.75
CA GLU A 36 -16.59 4.29 15.55
C GLU A 36 -16.20 5.69 15.09
N GLN A 37 -17.20 6.57 15.04
CA GLN A 37 -17.02 7.96 14.58
C GLN A 37 -16.09 8.75 15.50
N ARG A 38 -16.10 8.46 16.81
CA ARG A 38 -15.30 9.17 17.81
C ARG A 38 -13.79 9.06 17.58
N GLU A 39 -13.33 8.00 16.92
CA GLU A 39 -11.90 7.78 16.63
C GLU A 39 -11.52 8.16 15.20
N GLU A 40 -12.41 8.72 14.39
CA GLU A 40 -12.15 9.05 12.98
C GLU A 40 -10.89 9.91 12.81
N THR A 41 -10.76 10.97 13.62
CA THR A 41 -9.59 11.87 13.57
C THR A 41 -8.30 11.13 13.90
N LEU A 42 -8.31 10.22 14.88
CA LEU A 42 -7.14 9.43 15.26
C LEU A 42 -6.76 8.43 14.17
N ARG A 43 -7.75 7.79 13.55
CA ARG A 43 -7.54 6.85 12.44
C ARG A 43 -7.01 7.56 11.19
N SER A 44 -7.48 8.78 10.92
CA SER A 44 -6.91 9.64 9.87
C SER A 44 -5.45 10.01 10.16
N LYS A 45 -5.11 10.38 11.41
CA LYS A 45 -3.71 10.58 11.81
C LYS A 45 -2.88 9.30 11.64
N LEU A 46 -3.44 8.13 11.94
CA LEU A 46 -2.74 6.86 11.76
C LEU A 46 -2.43 6.60 10.27
N CYS A 47 -3.38 6.87 9.36
CA CYS A 47 -3.11 6.80 7.92
C CYS A 47 -1.89 7.66 7.54
N GLN A 48 -1.82 8.90 8.03
CA GLN A 48 -0.70 9.81 7.75
C GLN A 48 0.61 9.28 8.33
N SER A 49 0.63 8.86 9.59
CA SER A 49 1.85 8.34 10.23
C SER A 49 2.37 7.09 9.54
N VAL A 50 1.48 6.17 9.13
CA VAL A 50 1.87 4.96 8.38
C VAL A 50 2.43 5.30 7.00
N LEU A 51 1.88 6.29 6.29
CA LEU A 51 2.47 6.79 5.05
C LEU A 51 3.85 7.39 5.26
N THR A 52 4.05 8.15 6.34
CA THR A 52 5.36 8.67 6.70
C THR A 52 6.38 7.55 6.93
N VAL A 53 5.99 6.44 7.56
CA VAL A 53 6.85 5.26 7.72
C VAL A 53 7.15 4.61 6.36
N LEU A 54 6.15 4.42 5.50
CA LEU A 54 6.33 3.87 4.14
C LEU A 54 7.15 4.77 3.20
N GLY A 55 7.14 6.08 3.43
CA GLY A 55 7.97 7.04 2.72
C GLY A 55 9.45 6.91 3.08
N ARG A 56 9.77 6.34 4.26
CA ARG A 56 11.14 5.97 4.65
C ARG A 56 11.51 4.65 3.96
N GLN A 57 12.78 4.45 3.64
CA GLN A 57 13.27 3.18 3.11
C GLN A 57 13.36 2.14 4.26
N VAL A 58 12.24 1.52 4.61
CA VAL A 58 12.14 0.45 5.63
C VAL A 58 12.18 -0.94 5.00
N ARG A 59 12.48 -1.97 5.79
CA ARG A 59 12.54 -3.38 5.35
C ARG A 59 11.19 -3.90 4.85
N PRO A 60 11.18 -4.93 3.98
CA PRO A 60 9.95 -5.52 3.44
C PRO A 60 8.93 -5.98 4.51
N SER A 61 9.39 -6.48 5.66
CA SER A 61 8.52 -6.89 6.78
C SER A 61 7.70 -5.71 7.34
N CYS A 62 8.38 -4.59 7.58
CA CYS A 62 7.76 -3.35 8.04
C CYS A 62 6.86 -2.74 6.96
N GLN A 63 7.29 -2.74 5.69
CA GLN A 63 6.45 -2.30 4.56
C GLN A 63 5.13 -3.07 4.49
N LYS A 64 5.18 -4.41 4.51
CA LYS A 64 3.99 -5.26 4.49
C LYS A 64 3.06 -4.96 5.66
N THR A 65 3.62 -4.80 6.85
CA THR A 65 2.86 -4.51 8.08
C THR A 65 2.16 -3.16 7.98
N CYS A 66 2.84 -2.12 7.47
CA CYS A 66 2.25 -0.82 7.20
C CYS A 66 1.12 -0.91 6.16
N LEU A 67 1.31 -1.66 5.08
CA LEU A 67 0.31 -1.85 4.03
C LEU A 67 -0.93 -2.62 4.53
N GLU A 68 -0.76 -3.61 5.41
CA GLU A 68 -1.86 -4.28 6.09
C GLU A 68 -2.66 -3.29 6.95
N THR A 69 -1.97 -2.40 7.68
CA THR A 69 -2.62 -1.34 8.48
C THR A 69 -3.44 -0.41 7.59
N LEU A 70 -2.88 0.09 6.50
CA LEU A 70 -3.59 0.94 5.55
C LEU A 70 -4.74 0.19 4.85
N ARG A 71 -4.60 -1.11 4.57
CA ARG A 71 -5.69 -1.94 4.01
C ARG A 71 -6.86 -2.07 5.00
N ILE A 72 -6.60 -2.17 6.30
CA ILE A 72 -7.63 -2.16 7.35
C ILE A 72 -8.29 -0.78 7.41
N LEU A 73 -7.49 0.29 7.53
CA LEU A 73 -7.99 1.67 7.66
C LEU A 73 -8.78 2.13 6.44
N SER A 74 -8.38 1.71 5.23
CA SER A 74 -9.07 2.03 3.97
C SER A 74 -10.46 1.44 3.82
N ARG A 75 -10.90 0.59 4.76
CA ARG A 75 -12.30 0.17 4.88
C ARG A 75 -13.18 1.29 5.45
N ASP A 76 -12.61 2.25 6.17
CA ASP A 76 -13.30 3.48 6.52
C ASP A 76 -13.01 4.57 5.47
N LYS A 77 -14.03 4.89 4.68
CA LYS A 77 -13.96 5.94 3.65
C LYS A 77 -13.70 7.35 4.20
N HIS A 78 -14.01 7.62 5.47
CA HIS A 78 -13.89 8.96 6.05
C HIS A 78 -12.45 9.33 6.43
N VAL A 79 -11.55 8.35 6.56
CA VAL A 79 -10.17 8.58 7.03
C VAL A 79 -9.13 8.62 5.92
N LEU A 80 -9.56 8.50 4.66
CA LEU A 80 -8.68 8.31 3.50
C LEU A 80 -8.02 9.59 2.95
N SER A 81 -8.41 10.78 3.44
CA SER A 81 -7.85 12.05 2.95
C SER A 81 -6.31 12.12 2.94
N PRO A 82 -5.57 11.60 3.95
CA PRO A 82 -4.10 11.60 3.92
C PRO A 82 -3.50 10.71 2.82
N VAL A 83 -4.21 9.64 2.46
CA VAL A 83 -3.75 8.65 1.45
C VAL A 83 -4.10 9.09 0.03
N ALA A 84 -5.24 9.75 -0.14
CA ALA A 84 -5.76 10.22 -1.42
C ALA A 84 -5.05 11.49 -1.94
N THR A 85 -3.74 11.60 -1.72
CA THR A 85 -2.88 12.69 -2.21
C THR A 85 -1.95 12.16 -3.30
N ARG A 86 -1.39 13.05 -4.14
CA ARG A 86 -0.41 12.66 -5.17
C ARG A 86 0.75 11.84 -4.57
N GLU A 87 1.31 12.33 -3.46
CA GLU A 87 2.42 11.67 -2.77
C GLU A 87 2.02 10.31 -2.19
N GLY A 88 0.89 10.22 -1.48
CA GLY A 88 0.40 8.97 -0.91
C GLY A 88 0.16 7.90 -1.99
N MET A 89 -0.47 8.28 -3.10
CA MET A 89 -0.71 7.38 -4.22
C MET A 89 0.59 6.94 -4.92
N LEU A 90 1.61 7.80 -5.02
CA LEU A 90 2.92 7.44 -5.56
C LEU A 90 3.71 6.50 -4.64
N ILE A 91 3.64 6.70 -3.31
CA ILE A 91 4.24 5.77 -2.33
C ILE A 91 3.63 4.38 -2.50
N LEU A 92 2.29 4.28 -2.50
CA LEU A 92 1.60 3.01 -2.69
C LEU A 92 1.88 2.40 -4.07
N GLY A 93 1.91 3.22 -5.12
CA GLY A 93 2.28 2.80 -6.47
C GLY A 93 3.70 2.22 -6.55
N ARG A 94 4.66 2.81 -5.83
CA ARG A 94 6.03 2.28 -5.73
C ARG A 94 6.04 0.89 -5.10
N MET A 95 5.31 0.72 -4.00
CA MET A 95 5.23 -0.57 -3.29
C MET A 95 4.57 -1.64 -4.16
N ALA A 96 3.58 -1.25 -4.97
CA ALA A 96 2.91 -2.12 -5.94
C ALA A 96 3.69 -2.31 -7.26
N LYS A 97 4.85 -1.65 -7.41
CA LYS A 97 5.68 -1.64 -8.62
C LYS A 97 4.92 -1.17 -9.87
N LEU A 98 4.09 -0.14 -9.69
CA LEU A 98 3.26 0.49 -10.71
C LEU A 98 3.84 1.83 -11.23
N GLN A 99 5.15 2.07 -11.10
CA GLN A 99 5.77 3.31 -11.59
C GLN A 99 6.34 3.14 -13.00
N THR A 100 6.02 4.07 -13.90
CA THR A 100 6.67 4.23 -15.22
C THR A 100 7.98 4.99 -15.08
N GLY A 101 8.97 4.61 -15.89
CA GLY A 101 10.41 4.87 -15.67
C GLY A 101 10.93 6.31 -15.76
N GLU A 102 10.10 7.34 -15.51
CA GLU A 102 10.52 8.75 -15.54
C GLU A 102 10.76 9.35 -14.15
N GLU A 103 10.06 8.86 -13.10
CA GLU A 103 10.35 9.24 -11.69
C GLU A 103 11.17 8.17 -10.93
N ALA A 104 11.47 7.05 -11.59
CA ALA A 104 12.46 6.10 -11.12
C ALA A 104 13.84 6.72 -11.32
N GLY A 105 14.28 7.56 -10.37
CA GLY A 105 15.66 8.06 -10.34
C GLY A 105 16.63 6.91 -10.65
N ASP A 106 17.69 7.22 -11.42
CA ASP A 106 18.61 6.37 -12.20
C ASP A 106 19.06 4.99 -11.63
N ASN A 107 18.65 4.61 -10.42
CA ASN A 107 18.89 3.33 -9.77
C ASN A 107 17.93 2.18 -10.18
N GLN A 108 17.05 2.35 -11.18
CA GLN A 108 16.14 1.28 -11.64
C GLN A 108 16.24 0.94 -13.14
N LYS A 109 17.36 1.28 -13.79
CA LYS A 109 17.77 0.65 -15.06
C LYS A 109 18.74 -0.50 -14.79
N ASN A 110 18.19 -1.60 -14.29
CA ASN A 110 18.71 -2.98 -14.24
C ASN A 110 17.70 -3.69 -13.30
N SER A 111 16.87 -4.64 -13.69
CA SER A 111 17.13 -5.79 -14.54
C SER A 111 15.79 -6.33 -15.04
N GLN A 112 15.65 -6.52 -16.35
CA GLN A 112 14.76 -7.55 -16.86
C GLN A 112 15.31 -8.90 -16.38
N GLY A 113 14.63 -9.53 -15.42
CA GLY A 113 14.92 -10.89 -14.93
C GLY A 113 15.72 -10.96 -13.64
N ASP A 114 15.19 -10.44 -12.53
CA ASP A 114 15.77 -10.67 -11.19
C ASP A 114 14.75 -11.38 -10.30
N SER A 115 15.19 -12.45 -9.63
CA SER A 115 14.35 -13.24 -8.73
C SER A 115 13.97 -12.37 -7.53
N ARG A 116 12.77 -11.78 -7.56
CA ARG A 116 12.20 -11.11 -6.39
C ARG A 116 12.21 -12.07 -5.21
N SER A 117 12.55 -11.56 -4.04
CA SER A 117 12.39 -12.38 -2.85
C SER A 117 10.89 -12.61 -2.58
N ASP A 118 10.56 -13.74 -1.97
CA ASP A 118 9.18 -14.04 -1.54
C ASP A 118 8.61 -12.92 -0.65
N GLU A 119 9.46 -12.19 0.08
CA GLU A 119 9.07 -11.07 0.93
C GLU A 119 8.66 -9.83 0.12
N GLU A 120 9.41 -9.49 -0.92
CA GLU A 120 9.08 -8.39 -1.83
C GLU A 120 7.79 -8.66 -2.60
N GLU A 121 7.57 -9.92 -3.01
CA GLU A 121 6.33 -10.31 -3.66
C GLU A 121 5.12 -10.14 -2.72
N ARG A 122 5.27 -10.50 -1.44
CA ARG A 122 4.23 -10.29 -0.43
C ARG A 122 3.93 -8.81 -0.21
N VAL A 123 4.94 -7.93 -0.26
CA VAL A 123 4.74 -6.47 -0.21
C VAL A 123 3.92 -6.00 -1.41
N VAL A 124 4.27 -6.42 -2.62
CA VAL A 124 3.56 -6.05 -3.85
C VAL A 124 2.09 -6.47 -3.77
N VAL A 125 1.81 -7.72 -3.40
CA VAL A 125 0.45 -8.24 -3.29
C VAL A 125 -0.37 -7.46 -2.25
N GLU A 126 0.23 -7.11 -1.11
CA GLU A 126 -0.46 -6.33 -0.08
C GLU A 126 -0.68 -4.87 -0.49
N ALA A 127 0.27 -4.27 -1.21
CA ALA A 127 0.15 -2.93 -1.77
C ALA A 127 -1.01 -2.84 -2.78
N LEU A 128 -1.16 -3.85 -3.63
CA LEU A 128 -2.27 -3.93 -4.58
C LEU A 128 -3.62 -4.01 -3.86
N LYS A 129 -3.75 -4.84 -2.81
CA LYS A 129 -4.97 -4.89 -1.99
C LYS A 129 -5.29 -3.54 -1.36
N CYS A 130 -4.28 -2.89 -0.80
CA CYS A 130 -4.44 -1.58 -0.18
C CYS A 130 -4.90 -0.54 -1.21
N LEU A 131 -4.25 -0.47 -2.38
CA LEU A 131 -4.62 0.43 -3.47
C LEU A 131 -6.04 0.21 -3.95
N CYS A 132 -6.45 -1.04 -4.16
CA CYS A 132 -7.82 -1.36 -4.58
C CYS A 132 -8.85 -0.83 -3.58
N ASN A 133 -8.64 -1.04 -2.27
CA ASN A 133 -9.54 -0.51 -1.24
C ASN A 133 -9.57 1.02 -1.23
N VAL A 134 -8.41 1.67 -1.33
CA VAL A 134 -8.30 3.14 -1.32
C VAL A 134 -9.04 3.75 -2.53
N VAL A 135 -8.79 3.25 -3.73
CA VAL A 135 -9.43 3.72 -4.98
C VAL A 135 -10.93 3.40 -4.97
N PHE A 136 -11.34 2.25 -4.44
CA PHE A 136 -12.76 1.92 -4.35
C PHE A 136 -13.52 2.84 -3.38
N ASN A 137 -12.94 3.16 -2.23
CA ASN A 137 -13.62 3.91 -1.17
C ASN A 137 -13.42 5.44 -1.23
N SER A 138 -12.53 5.96 -2.09
CA SER A 138 -12.23 7.39 -2.17
C SER A 138 -12.30 7.92 -3.62
N PRO A 139 -13.31 8.75 -3.95
CA PRO A 139 -13.36 9.45 -5.24
C PRO A 139 -12.15 10.36 -5.48
N ALA A 140 -11.60 10.97 -4.43
CA ALA A 140 -10.36 11.75 -4.54
C ALA A 140 -9.19 10.86 -4.97
N ALA A 141 -9.08 9.65 -4.42
CA ALA A 141 -8.03 8.70 -4.82
C ALA A 141 -8.22 8.19 -6.26
N GLN A 142 -9.47 8.04 -6.73
CA GLN A 142 -9.76 7.71 -8.14
C GLN A 142 -9.20 8.80 -9.06
N GLN A 143 -9.52 10.06 -8.78
CA GLN A 143 -9.05 11.20 -9.55
C GLN A 143 -7.51 11.27 -9.57
N VAL A 144 -6.88 11.20 -8.39
CA VAL A 144 -5.41 11.24 -8.28
C VAL A 144 -4.77 10.04 -8.99
N SER A 145 -5.37 8.84 -8.94
CA SER A 145 -4.83 7.64 -9.60
C SER A 145 -4.71 7.78 -11.12
N VAL A 146 -5.60 8.56 -11.74
CA VAL A 146 -5.55 8.90 -13.16
C VAL A 146 -4.45 9.94 -13.40
N GLU A 147 -4.35 10.96 -12.56
CA GLU A 147 -3.35 12.03 -12.66
C GLU A 147 -1.91 11.53 -12.54
N VAL A 148 -1.67 10.54 -11.69
CA VAL A 148 -0.35 9.90 -11.54
C VAL A 148 -0.17 8.69 -12.45
N GLU A 149 -1.06 8.50 -13.42
CA GLU A 149 -1.00 7.45 -14.46
C GLU A 149 -0.87 6.01 -13.93
N LEU A 150 -1.28 5.75 -12.68
CA LEU A 150 -1.23 4.40 -12.09
C LEU A 150 -2.02 3.39 -12.96
N ALA A 151 -3.13 3.84 -13.56
CA ALA A 151 -3.97 3.03 -14.44
C ALA A 151 -3.27 2.58 -15.74
N GLN A 152 -2.35 3.38 -16.29
CA GLN A 152 -1.60 2.97 -17.50
C GLN A 152 -0.66 1.82 -17.16
N VAL A 153 -0.06 1.84 -15.97
CA VAL A 153 0.83 0.77 -15.51
C VAL A 153 0.05 -0.51 -15.18
N PHE A 154 -1.17 -0.41 -14.63
CA PHE A 154 -2.07 -1.55 -14.44
C PHE A 154 -2.31 -2.35 -15.72
N VAL A 155 -2.45 -1.67 -16.88
CA VAL A 155 -2.66 -2.35 -18.17
C VAL A 155 -1.33 -2.85 -18.73
N ILE A 156 -0.26 -2.08 -18.67
CA ILE A 156 1.03 -2.45 -19.28
C ILE A 156 1.68 -3.65 -18.55
N THR A 157 1.68 -3.68 -17.20
CA THR A 157 2.29 -4.78 -16.44
C THR A 157 1.47 -6.07 -16.48
N CYS A 158 0.15 -5.98 -16.66
CA CYS A 158 -0.74 -7.16 -16.68
C CYS A 158 -1.03 -7.69 -18.11
N VAL A 159 -0.93 -6.84 -19.15
CA VAL A 159 -1.28 -7.20 -20.54
C VAL A 159 -0.05 -7.57 -21.39
N GLN A 160 1.16 -7.12 -21.05
CA GLN A 160 2.39 -7.55 -21.72
C GLN A 160 3.24 -8.46 -20.80
N PRO A 161 2.97 -9.78 -20.74
CA PRO A 161 4.02 -10.69 -20.33
C PRO A 161 5.17 -10.53 -21.33
N ALA A 162 6.35 -10.17 -20.82
CA ALA A 162 7.59 -10.33 -21.58
C ALA A 162 7.58 -11.74 -22.19
N HIS A 163 7.86 -11.83 -23.48
CA HIS A 163 7.76 -13.06 -24.28
C HIS A 163 8.44 -14.22 -23.54
N GLY A 164 7.64 -15.10 -22.92
CA GLY A 164 8.12 -16.27 -22.18
C GLY A 164 7.50 -16.52 -20.80
N ALA A 165 6.83 -15.55 -20.17
CA ALA A 165 6.19 -15.77 -18.87
C ALA A 165 4.73 -16.25 -19.03
N THR A 166 4.40 -17.41 -18.46
CA THR A 166 3.01 -17.91 -18.37
C THR A 166 2.17 -16.96 -17.51
N ARG A 167 0.96 -16.62 -17.97
CA ARG A 167 0.02 -15.68 -17.29
C ARG A 167 -0.27 -16.02 -15.83
N SER A 168 -0.02 -17.25 -15.37
CA SER A 168 -0.27 -17.69 -14.00
C SER A 168 0.85 -17.36 -13.00
N ALA A 169 1.99 -16.82 -13.45
CA ALA A 169 3.15 -16.56 -12.59
C ALA A 169 3.25 -15.12 -12.08
N CYS A 170 2.40 -14.20 -12.57
CA CYS A 170 2.41 -12.82 -12.13
C CYS A 170 1.42 -12.63 -10.98
N SER A 171 1.91 -12.25 -9.79
CA SER A 171 1.10 -11.97 -8.60
C SER A 171 0.05 -10.88 -8.86
N HIS A 172 0.33 -9.94 -9.78
CA HIS A 172 -0.64 -8.95 -10.26
C HIS A 172 -1.82 -9.60 -11.02
N CYS A 173 -1.56 -10.59 -11.89
CA CYS A 173 -2.62 -11.30 -12.64
C CYS A 173 -3.46 -12.22 -11.74
N ALA A 174 -2.83 -12.93 -10.79
CA ALA A 174 -3.56 -13.76 -9.83
C ALA A 174 -4.46 -12.93 -8.90
N PHE A 175 -4.01 -11.73 -8.52
CA PHE A 175 -4.79 -10.80 -7.71
C PHE A 175 -6.05 -10.31 -8.43
N PHE A 176 -5.94 -9.91 -9.70
CA PHE A 176 -7.09 -9.48 -10.49
C PHE A 176 -8.12 -10.58 -10.70
N SER A 177 -7.68 -11.82 -10.92
CA SER A 177 -8.59 -12.95 -11.10
C SER A 177 -9.37 -13.32 -9.82
N CYS A 178 -8.93 -12.85 -8.65
CA CYS A 178 -9.59 -13.08 -7.35
C CYS A 178 -10.34 -11.85 -6.82
N CYS A 179 -10.04 -10.63 -7.30
CA CYS A 179 -10.56 -9.38 -6.73
C CYS A 179 -11.50 -8.58 -7.64
N LEU A 180 -11.60 -8.90 -8.94
CA LEU A 180 -12.73 -8.48 -9.77
C LEU A 180 -13.73 -9.65 -9.87
N PRO A 181 -15.04 -9.40 -9.67
CA PRO A 181 -16.07 -10.41 -9.90
C PRO A 181 -16.19 -10.81 -11.38
#